data_AF-A0A9P0T5B4-F1
#
_entry.id   AF-A0A9P0T5B4-F1
#
_cell.length_a   1.000
_cell.length_b   1.000
_cell.length_c   1.000
_cell.angle_alpha   90.00
_cell.angle_beta   90.00
_cell.angle_gamma   90.00
#
_symmetry.space_group_name_H-M   'P 1'
#
loop_
_entity.id
_entity.type
_entity.pdbx_description
1 polymer ?
#
loop_
_entity_poly.entity_id
_entity_poly.type
_entity_poly.pdbx_seq_one_letter_code
_entity_poly.pdbx_strand_id
1 'polypeptide(L)'
;MNGYSWFLMFLFMKTAAGADVALQACSNLLVAEDDKCCDSLKIFKSLDEAEKECAKDSKEITCDYYKCILEKKGLLKGDTLDDEATKVFFAAVADEYPEEKGVVKKMEENCYNGKNKDFDLLDANCPILNFYICAYINALLECTSWKSMTQCRKISEDAKTCKVALSQYGIK
;
A
#
# COMPACT_ATOMS: atom_id res chain seq x y z
N MET A 1 -57.82 -1.99 -27.22
CA MET A 1 -56.93 -2.93 -27.94
C MET A 1 -55.54 -2.29 -27.94
N ASN A 2 -54.70 -2.70 -26.99
CA ASN A 2 -53.54 -3.60 -27.19
C ASN A 2 -52.35 -2.81 -27.78
N GLY A 3 -51.19 -2.72 -27.15
CA GLY A 3 -50.70 -3.38 -25.95
C GLY A 3 -49.21 -3.03 -25.73
N TYR A 4 -48.78 -3.23 -24.48
CA TYR A 4 -47.43 -3.52 -24.01
C TYR A 4 -46.24 -2.72 -24.56
N SER A 5 -45.57 -1.97 -23.69
CA SER A 5 -44.29 -2.42 -23.12
C SER A 5 -43.85 -1.48 -22.00
N TRP A 6 -44.36 -1.73 -20.80
CA TRP A 6 -43.54 -1.53 -19.60
C TRP A 6 -42.44 -2.58 -19.65
N PHE A 7 -41.18 -2.18 -19.85
CA PHE A 7 -39.98 -2.82 -19.29
C PHE A 7 -38.75 -2.10 -19.86
N LEU A 8 -37.75 -1.88 -19.00
CA LEU A 8 -36.39 -1.39 -19.31
C LEU A 8 -36.15 0.12 -19.25
N MET A 9 -36.45 0.74 -18.11
CA MET A 9 -35.71 1.93 -17.65
C MET A 9 -35.18 1.74 -16.21
N PHE A 10 -34.59 0.58 -15.94
CA PHE A 10 -33.86 0.28 -14.70
C PHE A 10 -32.58 -0.53 -14.99
N LEU A 11 -31.67 0.00 -15.81
CA LEU A 11 -30.41 -0.70 -16.10
C LEU A 11 -29.15 0.19 -16.20
N PHE A 12 -29.06 1.27 -15.42
CA PHE A 12 -27.78 1.96 -15.18
C PHE A 12 -27.56 2.40 -13.73
N MET A 13 -28.02 1.62 -12.76
CA MET A 13 -27.45 1.65 -11.40
C MET A 13 -26.72 0.34 -11.14
N LYS A 14 -25.64 0.09 -11.88
CA LYS A 14 -24.63 -0.89 -11.45
C LYS A 14 -23.42 -0.12 -10.91
N THR A 15 -23.40 0.01 -9.59
CA THR A 15 -22.19 -0.06 -8.74
C THR A 15 -21.02 0.88 -9.08
N ALA A 16 -21.22 2.20 -8.98
CA ALA A 16 -20.10 3.14 -8.79
C ALA A 16 -19.78 3.36 -7.30
N ALA A 17 -20.81 3.35 -6.42
CA ALA A 17 -20.64 3.62 -4.99
C ALA A 17 -19.75 2.62 -4.23
N GLY A 18 -19.62 1.37 -4.72
CA GLY A 18 -18.80 0.35 -4.05
C GLY A 18 -17.31 0.46 -4.38
N ALA A 19 -16.97 0.86 -5.61
CA ALA A 19 -15.59 1.06 -6.05
C ALA A 19 -14.95 2.28 -5.37
N ASP A 20 -15.71 3.37 -5.25
CA ASP A 20 -15.26 4.60 -4.59
C ASP A 20 -14.97 4.37 -3.10
N VAL A 21 -15.83 3.62 -2.40
CA VAL A 21 -15.63 3.26 -0.97
C VAL A 21 -14.42 2.35 -0.78
N ALA A 22 -14.15 1.47 -1.76
CA ALA A 22 -13.09 0.47 -1.65
C ALA A 22 -11.69 1.06 -1.92
N LEU A 23 -11.57 1.98 -2.89
CA LEU A 23 -10.34 2.79 -3.09
C LEU A 23 -10.13 3.78 -1.93
N GLN A 24 -11.21 4.37 -1.42
CA GLN A 24 -11.14 5.24 -0.24
C GLN A 24 -10.60 4.52 0.99
N ALA A 25 -10.93 3.23 1.18
CA ALA A 25 -10.37 2.43 2.28
C ALA A 25 -8.84 2.29 2.16
N CYS A 26 -8.31 2.09 0.95
CA CYS A 26 -6.86 2.05 0.73
C CYS A 26 -6.20 3.41 0.99
N SER A 27 -6.83 4.52 0.57
CA SER A 27 -6.35 5.87 0.88
C SER A 27 -6.39 6.18 2.37
N ASN A 28 -7.40 5.69 3.11
CA ASN A 28 -7.49 5.88 4.56
C ASN A 28 -6.31 5.22 5.29
N LEU A 29 -5.79 4.10 4.80
CA LEU A 29 -4.61 3.45 5.38
C LEU A 29 -3.37 4.33 5.31
N LEU A 30 -3.20 5.11 4.23
CA LEU A 30 -2.03 5.97 4.02
C LEU A 30 -1.99 7.21 4.91
N VAL A 31 -3.13 7.58 5.51
CA VAL A 31 -3.25 8.75 6.38
C VAL A 31 -3.58 8.36 7.83
N ALA A 32 -3.61 7.07 8.13
CA ALA A 32 -3.91 6.58 9.46
C ALA A 32 -2.69 6.71 10.39
N GLU A 33 -2.92 7.07 11.65
CA GLU A 33 -1.92 6.93 12.70
C GLU A 33 -1.88 5.46 13.16
N ASP A 34 -1.04 4.65 12.50
CA ASP A 34 -1.09 3.19 12.61
C ASP A 34 0.19 2.53 13.16
N ASP A 35 1.25 3.29 13.44
CA ASP A 35 2.56 2.83 13.94
C ASP A 35 2.48 1.87 15.14
N LYS A 36 1.40 1.98 15.93
CA LYS A 36 1.16 1.17 17.14
C LYS A 36 0.08 0.10 16.97
N CYS A 37 -0.52 0.00 15.79
CA CYS A 37 -1.69 -0.83 15.53
C CYS A 37 -1.36 -2.20 14.95
N CYS A 38 -0.28 -2.31 14.19
CA CYS A 38 0.14 -3.54 13.54
C CYS A 38 1.63 -3.80 13.81
N ASP A 39 1.99 -4.98 14.33
CA ASP A 39 3.42 -5.28 14.56
C ASP A 39 4.19 -5.45 13.24
N SER A 40 3.52 -5.82 12.14
CA SER A 40 4.14 -5.97 10.83
C SER A 40 4.69 -4.66 10.26
N LEU A 41 4.24 -3.49 10.74
CA LEU A 41 4.82 -2.20 10.37
C LEU A 41 6.26 -2.01 10.91
N LYS A 42 6.69 -2.82 11.87
CA LYS A 42 8.07 -2.75 12.40
C LYS A 42 9.12 -3.04 11.32
N ILE A 43 8.77 -3.72 10.23
CA ILE A 43 9.69 -3.94 9.10
C ILE A 43 10.21 -2.64 8.49
N PHE A 44 9.44 -1.55 8.61
CA PHE A 44 9.83 -0.23 8.13
C PHE A 44 10.82 0.49 9.05
N LYS A 45 11.10 -0.03 10.26
CA LYS A 45 12.16 0.51 11.12
C LYS A 45 13.54 0.48 10.46
N SER A 46 13.73 -0.45 9.53
CA SER A 46 14.92 -0.50 8.70
C SER A 46 15.12 0.80 7.90
N LEU A 47 14.06 1.59 7.65
CA LEU A 47 14.08 2.86 6.93
C LEU A 47 14.28 4.10 7.84
N ASP A 48 14.04 4.00 9.16
CA ASP A 48 14.03 5.13 10.11
C ASP A 48 15.26 6.06 10.01
N GLU A 49 16.45 5.50 9.80
CA GLU A 49 17.68 6.29 9.67
C GLU A 49 17.67 7.12 8.38
N ALA A 50 17.28 6.52 7.27
CA ALA A 50 17.16 7.21 5.99
C ALA A 50 16.03 8.25 6.04
N GLU A 51 14.92 7.96 6.71
CA GLU A 51 13.84 8.92 6.93
C GLU A 51 14.33 10.16 7.69
N LYS A 52 15.11 9.99 8.76
CA LYS A 52 15.68 11.10 9.53
C LYS A 52 16.64 11.95 8.70
N GLU A 53 17.46 11.31 7.86
CA GLU A 53 18.39 12.01 6.98
C GLU A 53 17.70 12.77 5.83
N CYS A 54 16.55 12.26 5.37
CA CYS A 54 15.78 12.80 4.26
C CYS A 54 14.68 13.78 4.70
N ALA A 55 14.35 13.81 6.00
CA ALA A 55 13.38 14.73 6.56
C ALA A 55 13.83 16.18 6.30
N LYS A 56 13.06 16.89 5.46
CA LYS A 56 13.14 18.34 5.34
C LYS A 56 12.38 18.97 6.53
N ASP A 57 12.45 20.30 6.67
CA ASP A 57 11.68 21.04 7.68
C ASP A 57 10.15 20.85 7.59
N SER A 58 9.64 20.15 6.55
CA SER A 58 8.25 19.69 6.44
C SER A 58 8.14 18.16 6.44
N LYS A 59 7.08 17.65 7.09
CA LYS A 59 6.68 16.23 7.06
C LYS A 59 5.87 15.86 5.82
N GLU A 60 5.98 16.62 4.73
CA GLU A 60 5.17 16.35 3.54
C GLU A 60 5.66 15.08 2.82
N ILE A 61 4.72 14.16 2.59
CA ILE A 61 4.86 12.96 1.79
C ILE A 61 5.02 13.41 0.32
N THR A 62 6.25 13.73 -0.07
CA THR A 62 6.60 14.16 -1.43
C THR A 62 7.40 13.09 -2.16
N CYS A 63 7.36 13.10 -3.50
CA CYS A 63 8.18 12.20 -4.31
C CYS A 63 9.67 12.29 -3.96
N ASP A 64 10.19 13.52 -3.79
CA ASP A 64 11.58 13.79 -3.43
C ASP A 64 11.98 13.17 -2.09
N TYR A 65 11.06 13.17 -1.12
CA TYR A 65 11.31 12.58 0.20
C TYR A 65 11.55 11.06 0.09
N TYR A 66 10.66 10.34 -0.60
CA TYR A 66 10.82 8.89 -0.78
C TYR A 66 11.95 8.52 -1.72
N LYS A 67 12.20 9.33 -2.74
CA LYS A 67 13.36 9.17 -3.60
C LYS A 67 14.64 9.21 -2.76
N CYS A 68 14.79 10.21 -1.89
CA CYS A 68 15.94 10.30 -0.97
C CYS A 68 16.08 9.06 -0.08
N ILE A 69 14.98 8.57 0.52
CA ILE A 69 15.02 7.38 1.41
C ILE A 69 15.53 6.16 0.63
N LEU A 70 14.99 5.91 -0.55
CA LEU A 70 15.34 4.76 -1.36
C LEU A 70 16.76 4.88 -1.94
N GLU A 71 17.22 6.10 -2.28
CA GLU A 71 18.62 6.35 -2.66
C GLU A 71 19.58 6.02 -1.50
N LYS A 72 19.26 6.47 -0.28
CA LYS A 72 20.08 6.20 0.92
C LYS A 72 20.15 4.71 1.26
N LYS A 73 19.10 3.96 0.95
CA LYS A 73 19.07 2.50 1.08
C LYS A 73 19.69 1.76 -0.10
N GLY A 74 20.19 2.47 -1.11
CA GLY A 74 20.78 1.87 -2.30
C GLY A 74 19.78 1.10 -3.15
N LEU A 75 18.49 1.44 -3.05
CA LEU A 75 17.39 0.77 -3.76
C LEU A 75 17.08 1.41 -5.11
N LEU A 76 17.80 2.48 -5.49
CA LEU A 76 17.63 3.14 -6.77
C LEU A 76 18.87 3.00 -7.66
N LYS A 77 18.59 2.89 -8.96
CA LYS A 77 19.54 3.06 -10.05
C LYS A 77 19.10 4.26 -10.88
N GLY A 78 19.62 5.44 -10.55
CA GLY A 78 19.10 6.72 -11.07
C GLY A 78 17.68 6.99 -10.56
N ASP A 79 16.74 7.27 -11.47
CA ASP A 79 15.35 7.60 -11.13
C ASP A 79 14.42 6.37 -11.11
N THR A 80 15.00 5.16 -11.04
CA THR A 80 14.26 3.90 -11.08
C THR A 80 14.70 2.98 -9.96
N LEU A 81 13.80 2.11 -9.49
CA LEU A 81 14.15 1.06 -8.54
C LEU A 81 15.19 0.13 -9.14
N ASP A 82 16.21 -0.17 -8.34
CA ASP A 82 17.15 -1.24 -8.61
C ASP A 82 16.51 -2.56 -8.15
N ASP A 83 16.11 -3.36 -9.13
CA ASP A 83 15.40 -4.61 -8.92
C ASP A 83 16.23 -5.59 -8.06
N GLU A 84 17.52 -5.72 -8.36
CA GLU A 84 18.41 -6.62 -7.62
C GLU A 84 18.62 -6.15 -6.19
N ALA A 85 18.85 -4.86 -5.97
CA ALA A 85 18.98 -4.30 -4.63
C ALA A 85 17.69 -4.42 -3.82
N THR A 86 16.53 -4.20 -4.45
CA THR A 86 15.21 -4.33 -3.82
C THR A 86 14.94 -5.75 -3.36
N LYS A 87 15.32 -6.75 -4.16
CA LYS A 87 15.22 -8.16 -3.76
C LYS A 87 16.12 -8.48 -2.57
N VAL A 88 17.35 -7.99 -2.57
CA VAL A 88 18.27 -8.17 -1.42
C VAL A 88 17.73 -7.48 -0.17
N PHE A 89 17.13 -6.30 -0.31
CA PHE A 89 16.48 -5.59 0.79
C PHE A 89 15.34 -6.40 1.41
N PHE A 90 14.41 -6.95 0.60
CA PHE A 90 13.35 -7.81 1.14
C PHE A 90 13.92 -9.06 1.83
N ALA A 91 14.96 -9.69 1.29
CA ALA A 91 15.61 -10.81 1.95
C ALA A 91 16.20 -10.42 3.32
N ALA A 92 16.88 -9.27 3.40
CA ALA A 92 17.45 -8.77 4.65
C ALA A 92 16.35 -8.45 5.69
N VAL A 93 15.27 -7.80 5.27
CA VAL A 93 14.11 -7.52 6.16
C VAL A 93 13.47 -8.82 6.65
N ALA A 94 13.31 -9.82 5.77
CA ALA A 94 12.78 -11.13 6.14
C ALA A 94 13.67 -11.88 7.15
N ASP A 95 14.99 -11.67 7.10
CA ASP A 95 15.94 -12.26 8.06
C ASP A 95 15.98 -11.50 9.40
N GLU A 96 15.79 -10.17 9.38
CA GLU A 96 15.68 -9.34 10.58
C GLU A 96 14.36 -9.58 11.34
N TYR A 97 13.25 -9.77 10.61
CA TYR A 97 11.91 -10.00 11.14
C TYR A 97 11.36 -11.37 10.68
N PRO A 98 11.89 -12.49 11.23
CA PRO A 98 11.54 -13.83 10.78
C PRO A 98 10.04 -14.16 10.95
N GLU A 99 9.37 -13.54 11.93
CA GLU A 99 7.93 -13.64 12.15
C GLU A 99 7.10 -12.96 11.06
N GLU A 100 7.67 -11.98 10.35
CA GLU A 100 7.03 -11.24 9.27
C GLU A 100 7.39 -11.78 7.87
N LYS A 101 8.09 -12.92 7.76
CA LYS A 101 8.47 -13.54 6.47
C LYS A 101 7.30 -13.69 5.50
N GLY A 102 6.11 -14.02 6.01
CA GLY A 102 4.89 -14.14 5.20
C GLY A 102 4.47 -12.79 4.59
N VAL A 103 4.54 -11.72 5.38
CA VAL A 103 4.22 -10.34 4.96
C VAL A 103 5.23 -9.86 3.93
N VAL A 104 6.53 -10.02 4.22
CA VAL A 104 7.61 -9.62 3.30
C VAL A 104 7.51 -10.34 1.96
N LYS A 105 7.22 -11.65 1.97
CA LYS A 105 6.98 -12.41 0.75
C LYS A 105 5.81 -11.85 -0.06
N LYS A 106 4.73 -11.41 0.59
CA LYS A 106 3.58 -10.80 -0.09
C LYS A 106 3.93 -9.45 -0.69
N MET A 107 4.69 -8.63 0.02
CA MET A 107 5.22 -7.37 -0.51
C MET A 107 6.09 -7.62 -1.75
N GLU A 108 6.99 -8.60 -1.72
CA GLU A 108 7.79 -8.97 -2.89
C GLU A 108 6.88 -9.45 -4.04
N GLU A 109 5.91 -10.34 -3.78
CA GLU A 109 4.99 -10.85 -4.80
C GLU A 109 4.18 -9.74 -5.48
N ASN A 110 3.83 -8.67 -4.76
CA ASN A 110 2.84 -7.68 -5.19
C ASN A 110 3.44 -6.32 -5.57
N CYS A 111 4.64 -5.98 -5.09
CA CYS A 111 5.24 -4.66 -5.27
C CYS A 111 6.49 -4.66 -6.14
N TYR A 112 7.07 -5.84 -6.40
CA TYR A 112 8.30 -5.98 -7.16
C TYR A 112 8.06 -6.22 -8.67
N ASN A 113 9.09 -6.01 -9.49
CA ASN A 113 9.08 -6.28 -10.93
C ASN A 113 7.93 -5.55 -11.68
N GLY A 114 7.73 -4.27 -11.34
CA GLY A 114 6.75 -3.40 -11.99
C GLY A 114 5.29 -3.62 -11.59
N LYS A 115 5.00 -4.48 -10.61
CA LYS A 115 3.64 -4.72 -10.09
C LYS A 115 3.13 -3.60 -9.16
N ASN A 116 4.04 -2.75 -8.68
CA ASN A 116 3.70 -1.55 -7.93
C ASN A 116 2.99 -0.47 -8.76
N LYS A 117 2.97 -0.56 -10.09
CA LYS A 117 2.37 0.49 -10.96
C LYS A 117 0.90 0.74 -10.68
N ASP A 118 0.18 -0.26 -10.19
CA ASP A 118 -1.24 -0.17 -9.88
C ASP A 118 -1.51 0.53 -8.52
N PHE A 119 -0.46 0.89 -7.77
CA PHE A 119 -0.52 1.60 -6.49
C PHE A 119 -0.31 3.11 -6.61
N ASP A 120 -0.72 3.69 -7.75
CA ASP A 120 -0.74 5.13 -8.00
C ASP A 120 -1.88 5.82 -7.22
N LEU A 121 -1.73 5.89 -5.89
CA LEU A 121 -2.77 6.38 -4.97
C LEU A 121 -2.56 7.83 -4.52
N LEU A 122 -1.34 8.37 -4.66
CA LEU A 122 -0.98 9.71 -4.16
C LEU A 122 -0.41 10.63 -5.22
N ASP A 123 0.48 10.16 -6.09
CA ASP A 123 1.10 10.98 -7.14
C ASP A 123 1.53 10.15 -8.37
N ALA A 124 0.76 10.30 -9.45
CA ALA A 124 0.98 9.63 -10.74
C ALA A 124 2.31 9.97 -11.39
N ASN A 125 2.91 11.11 -11.03
CA ASN A 125 4.18 11.54 -11.57
C ASN A 125 5.37 10.99 -10.76
N CYS A 126 5.10 10.20 -9.71
CA CYS A 126 6.13 9.59 -8.87
C CYS A 126 6.04 8.05 -8.83
N PRO A 127 6.50 7.33 -9.86
CA PRO A 127 6.50 5.87 -9.88
C PRO A 127 7.27 5.22 -8.71
N ILE A 128 8.25 5.94 -8.16
CA ILE A 128 9.05 5.51 -7.00
C ILE A 128 8.16 5.44 -5.73
N LEU A 129 7.26 6.41 -5.55
CA LEU A 129 6.34 6.44 -4.42
C LEU A 129 5.40 5.24 -4.42
N ASN A 130 5.02 4.76 -5.62
CA ASN A 130 4.13 3.60 -5.74
C ASN A 130 4.73 2.32 -5.14
N PHE A 131 6.06 2.16 -5.16
CA PHE A 131 6.70 1.03 -4.49
C PHE A 131 6.54 1.11 -2.98
N TYR A 132 6.80 2.28 -2.38
CA TYR A 132 6.62 2.49 -0.95
C TYR A 132 5.15 2.28 -0.54
N ILE A 133 4.21 2.91 -1.25
CA ILE A 133 2.77 2.75 -1.03
C ILE A 133 2.36 1.29 -1.10
N CYS A 134 2.81 0.57 -2.15
CA CYS A 134 2.50 -0.84 -2.30
C CYS A 134 3.02 -1.66 -1.12
N ALA A 135 4.28 -1.47 -0.74
CA ALA A 135 4.92 -2.18 0.37
C ALA A 135 4.16 -1.91 1.68
N TYR A 136 3.86 -0.65 1.97
CA TYR A 136 3.15 -0.20 3.16
C TYR A 136 1.73 -0.77 3.26
N ILE A 137 0.95 -0.65 2.18
CA ILE A 137 -0.40 -1.19 2.14
C ILE A 137 -0.35 -2.71 2.33
N ASN A 138 0.49 -3.44 1.60
CA ASN A 138 0.59 -4.89 1.76
C ASN A 138 0.98 -5.32 3.18
N ALA A 139 1.83 -4.55 3.88
CA ALA A 139 2.14 -4.81 5.28
C ALA A 139 0.90 -4.76 6.18
N LEU A 140 -0.01 -3.80 5.92
CA LEU A 140 -1.28 -3.69 6.64
C LEU A 140 -2.29 -4.77 6.23
N LEU A 141 -2.39 -5.10 4.93
CA LEU A 141 -3.33 -6.11 4.42
C LEU A 141 -3.01 -7.52 4.93
N GLU A 142 -1.73 -7.81 5.12
CA GLU A 142 -1.24 -9.10 5.61
C GLU A 142 -0.98 -9.12 7.12
N CYS A 143 -1.23 -8.00 7.80
CA CYS A 143 -1.04 -7.89 9.24
C CYS A 143 -1.93 -8.88 10.00
N THR A 144 -1.30 -9.78 10.75
CA THR A 144 -2.00 -10.73 11.64
C THR A 144 -1.95 -10.33 13.12
N SER A 145 -1.20 -9.27 13.44
CA SER A 145 -0.83 -8.84 14.78
C SER A 145 -1.54 -7.56 15.24
N TRP A 146 -2.76 -7.33 14.75
CA TRP A 146 -3.56 -6.15 15.08
C TRP A 146 -3.79 -5.98 16.59
N LYS A 147 -3.48 -4.79 17.12
CA LYS A 147 -3.80 -4.43 18.51
C LYS A 147 -5.31 -4.19 18.68
N SER A 148 -5.83 -4.47 19.86
CA SER A 148 -7.26 -4.40 20.17
C SER A 148 -7.79 -2.99 20.50
N MET A 149 -6.99 -1.94 20.32
CA MET A 149 -7.41 -0.56 20.59
C MET A 149 -8.47 -0.13 19.57
N THR A 150 -9.42 0.73 19.99
CA THR A 150 -10.54 1.19 19.14
C THR A 150 -10.07 1.78 17.81
N GLN A 151 -8.99 2.58 17.82
CA GLN A 151 -8.41 3.15 16.61
C GLN A 151 -7.88 2.07 15.64
N CYS A 152 -7.23 1.04 16.17
CA CYS A 152 -6.64 -0.04 15.38
C CYS A 152 -7.69 -0.98 14.79
N ARG A 153 -8.85 -1.10 15.44
CA ARG A 153 -9.98 -1.84 14.90
C ARG A 153 -10.47 -1.22 13.59
N LYS A 154 -10.60 0.11 13.53
CA LYS A 154 -11.01 0.81 12.30
C LYS A 154 -9.99 0.59 11.19
N ILE A 155 -8.71 0.74 11.47
CA ILE A 155 -7.63 0.54 10.49
C ILE A 155 -7.61 -0.91 9.99
N SER A 156 -7.82 -1.90 10.87
CA SER A 156 -7.95 -3.32 10.48
C SER A 156 -9.17 -3.59 9.58
N GLU A 157 -10.30 -2.91 9.84
CA GLU A 157 -11.51 -2.99 9.00
C GLU A 157 -11.29 -2.34 7.63
N ASP A 158 -10.61 -1.19 7.58
CA ASP A 158 -10.19 -0.52 6.35
C ASP A 158 -9.21 -1.39 5.54
N ALA A 159 -8.25 -2.07 6.20
CA ALA A 159 -7.34 -3.01 5.56
C ALA A 159 -8.07 -4.18 4.91
N LYS A 160 -9.05 -4.78 5.60
CA LYS A 160 -9.88 -5.85 5.02
C LYS A 160 -10.68 -5.36 3.82
N THR A 161 -11.23 -4.16 3.90
CA THR A 161 -12.01 -3.55 2.82
C THR A 161 -11.12 -3.26 1.61
N CYS A 162 -9.93 -2.68 1.83
CA CYS A 162 -8.94 -2.43 0.79
C CYS A 162 -8.47 -3.74 0.11
N LYS A 163 -8.23 -4.82 0.87
CA LYS A 163 -7.84 -6.12 0.30
C LYS A 163 -8.89 -6.66 -0.68
N VAL A 164 -10.17 -6.54 -0.33
CA VAL A 164 -11.29 -6.93 -1.21
C VAL A 164 -11.33 -6.04 -2.44
N ALA A 165 -11.10 -4.73 -2.28
CA ALA A 165 -11.01 -3.77 -3.38
C ALA A 165 -9.96 -4.19 -4.41
N LEU A 166 -8.72 -4.33 -3.97
CA LEU A 166 -7.57 -4.65 -4.82
C LEU A 166 -7.78 -5.97 -5.55
N SER A 167 -8.34 -6.98 -4.88
CA SER A 167 -8.65 -8.28 -5.49
C SER A 167 -9.63 -8.17 -6.67
N GLN A 168 -10.56 -7.22 -6.64
CA GLN A 168 -11.50 -6.98 -7.74
C GLN A 168 -10.83 -6.35 -8.97
N TYR A 169 -9.73 -5.64 -8.77
CA TYR A 169 -8.90 -5.05 -9.83
C TYR A 169 -7.76 -5.98 -10.30
N GLY A 170 -7.70 -7.21 -9.77
CA GLY A 170 -6.66 -8.19 -10.12
C GLY A 170 -5.34 -7.99 -9.37
N ILE A 171 -5.30 -7.06 -8.42
CA ILE A 171 -4.17 -6.79 -7.52
C ILE A 171 -4.36 -7.70 -6.29
N LYS A 172 -3.53 -8.72 -6.13
CA LYS A 172 -3.71 -9.78 -5.12
C LYS A 172 -2.95 -9.51 -3.84
#